data_AF-A0A4V3KWH2-F1
#
_entry.id   AF-A0A4V3KWH2-F1
#
_cell.length_a   1.000
_cell.length_b   1.000
_cell.length_c   1.000
_cell.angle_alpha   90.00
_cell.angle_beta   90.00
_cell.angle_gamma   90.00
#
_symmetry.space_group_name_H-M   'P 1'
#
loop_
_entity.id
_entity.type
_entity.pdbx_description
1 polymer ?
#
loop_
_entity_poly.entity_id
_entity_poly.type
_entity_poly.pdbx_seq_one_letter_code
_entity_poly.pdbx_strand_id
1 'polypeptide(L)'
;MTYDPYTVAAVQTLAPKTHNQDPYTVVKQEIEDLFDEAKNFADGEPIDSQEMHDAIEKLYDGLHEAGKRADVLRVEEKKPLDDAVQAVQDKYNPLIQPKKGKVALGKEALGTLLAAWRKRLADEKAEAARQARMEADRIAAEAQAAIRASSGNLEARVEAEELLEQAKKVEKFAKRADKAATTGTGLRTIWRCTLEDEGKALDWAYARAPERFKELVQSMAEETVRAGMRSVPGFRVWDDKVAA
;
A
#
# COMPACT_ATOMS: atom_id res chain seq x y z
N MET A 1 8.82 -27.36 56.16
CA MET A 1 8.88 -27.91 54.79
C MET A 1 10.34 -27.96 54.40
N THR A 2 10.92 -29.16 54.47
CA THR A 2 12.32 -29.44 54.16
C THR A 2 12.50 -29.48 52.65
N TYR A 3 13.34 -28.59 52.11
CA TYR A 3 13.71 -28.55 50.71
C TYR A 3 14.72 -29.67 50.43
N ASP A 4 14.32 -30.63 49.60
CA ASP A 4 15.16 -31.71 49.08
C ASP A 4 15.72 -31.26 47.71
N PRO A 5 17.04 -31.03 47.58
CA PRO A 5 17.64 -30.55 46.34
C PRO A 5 17.97 -31.64 45.30
N TYR A 6 17.55 -32.91 45.48
CA TYR A 6 18.03 -34.03 44.64
C TYR A 6 17.00 -34.73 43.74
N THR A 7 15.87 -34.12 43.43
CA THR A 7 14.91 -34.71 42.46
C THR A 7 15.03 -34.11 41.06
N VAL A 8 15.37 -35.00 40.12
CA VAL A 8 15.44 -34.92 38.64
C VAL A 8 16.76 -34.48 38.00
N ALA A 9 17.81 -35.30 38.20
CA ALA A 9 18.84 -35.43 37.19
C ALA A 9 18.20 -36.00 35.91
N ALA A 10 17.90 -35.14 34.94
CA ALA A 10 17.62 -35.56 33.57
C ALA A 10 18.88 -36.27 33.06
N VAL A 11 18.79 -37.58 32.85
CA VAL A 11 19.83 -38.37 32.18
C VAL A 11 19.91 -37.86 30.75
N GLN A 12 20.81 -36.91 30.51
CA GLN A 12 21.16 -36.46 29.18
C GLN A 12 21.92 -37.59 28.52
N THR A 13 21.21 -38.40 27.73
CA THR A 13 21.79 -39.44 26.90
C THR A 13 22.72 -38.78 25.89
N LEU A 14 24.01 -38.75 26.21
CA LEU A 14 25.07 -38.32 25.31
C LEU A 14 25.06 -39.23 24.08
N ALA A 15 24.83 -38.63 22.91
CA ALA A 15 24.84 -39.31 21.62
C ALA A 15 26.22 -39.99 21.36
N PRO A 16 26.26 -41.11 20.62
CA PRO A 16 27.48 -41.88 20.39
C PRO A 16 28.58 -41.09 19.67
N LYS A 17 29.83 -41.34 20.09
CA LYS A 17 31.05 -40.56 19.84
C LYS A 17 31.67 -40.75 18.44
N THR A 18 30.89 -40.73 17.36
CA THR A 18 31.45 -40.81 15.99
C THR A 18 30.82 -39.87 14.96
N HIS A 19 29.78 -39.09 15.30
CA HIS A 19 29.13 -38.15 14.36
C HIS A 19 28.84 -36.83 15.07
N ASN A 20 29.81 -35.92 15.09
CA ASN A 20 29.76 -34.66 15.87
C ASN A 20 29.57 -33.41 15.00
N GLN A 21 29.01 -33.56 13.80
CA GLN A 21 28.70 -32.47 12.87
C GLN A 21 27.19 -32.32 12.82
N ASP A 22 26.69 -31.08 12.91
CA ASP A 22 25.26 -30.82 12.77
C ASP A 22 24.80 -31.07 11.31
N PRO A 23 23.51 -31.40 11.08
CA PRO A 23 22.99 -31.70 9.74
C PRO A 23 23.22 -30.60 8.70
N TYR A 24 23.20 -29.33 9.12
CA TYR A 24 23.49 -28.21 8.23
C TYR A 24 24.95 -28.24 7.78
N THR A 25 25.90 -28.47 8.69
CA THR A 25 27.32 -28.58 8.33
C THR A 25 27.58 -29.72 7.37
N VAL A 26 26.88 -30.86 7.50
CA VAL A 26 27.01 -32.00 6.57
C VAL A 26 26.52 -31.63 5.17
N VAL A 27 25.30 -31.10 5.04
CA VAL A 27 24.76 -30.75 3.71
C VAL A 27 25.50 -29.58 3.07
N LYS A 28 25.99 -28.63 3.88
CA LYS A 28 26.83 -27.53 3.44
C LYS A 28 28.11 -28.06 2.80
N GLN A 29 28.81 -28.96 3.49
CA GLN A 29 30.05 -29.53 2.97
C GLN A 29 29.82 -30.31 1.67
N GLU A 30 28.76 -31.13 1.59
CA GLU A 30 28.42 -31.87 0.38
C GLU A 30 28.16 -30.94 -0.82
N ILE A 31 27.38 -29.87 -0.61
CA ILE A 31 27.10 -28.88 -1.67
C ILE A 31 28.39 -28.16 -2.09
N GLU A 32 29.22 -27.76 -1.14
CA GLU A 32 30.50 -27.09 -1.42
C GLU A 32 31.44 -28.00 -2.22
N ASP A 33 31.55 -29.27 -1.85
CA ASP A 33 32.37 -30.26 -2.56
C ASP A 33 31.85 -30.51 -4.00
N LEU A 34 30.53 -30.69 -4.18
CA LEU A 34 29.92 -30.87 -5.50
C LEU A 34 30.06 -29.61 -6.37
N PHE A 35 29.95 -28.43 -5.77
CA PHE A 35 30.09 -27.16 -6.47
C PHE A 35 31.54 -26.91 -6.91
N ASP A 36 32.50 -27.26 -6.06
CA ASP A 36 33.92 -27.17 -6.42
C ASP A 36 34.27 -28.16 -7.54
N GLU A 37 33.71 -29.36 -7.54
CA GLU A 37 33.87 -30.32 -8.65
C GLU A 37 33.20 -29.83 -9.94
N ALA A 38 32.01 -29.23 -9.85
CA ALA A 38 31.30 -28.67 -11.01
C ALA A 38 32.10 -27.56 -11.71
N LYS A 39 32.93 -26.79 -10.99
CA LYS A 39 33.82 -25.77 -11.60
C LYS A 39 34.84 -26.37 -12.56
N ASN A 40 35.23 -27.63 -12.38
CA ASN A 40 36.16 -28.30 -13.27
C ASN A 40 35.55 -28.59 -14.65
N PHE A 41 34.21 -28.66 -14.75
CA PHE A 41 33.48 -28.94 -15.99
C PHE A 41 32.77 -27.71 -16.57
N ALA A 42 32.41 -26.72 -15.73
CA ALA A 42 31.69 -25.51 -16.14
C ALA A 42 32.63 -24.39 -16.62
N ASP A 43 33.53 -24.69 -17.56
CA ASP A 43 34.51 -23.75 -18.13
C ASP A 43 33.98 -22.97 -19.35
N GLY A 44 32.81 -23.35 -19.86
CA GLY A 44 32.15 -22.72 -21.01
C GLY A 44 32.35 -23.45 -22.33
N GLU A 45 33.11 -24.54 -22.34
CA GLU A 45 33.27 -25.40 -23.51
C GLU A 45 32.04 -26.31 -23.72
N PRO A 46 31.68 -26.64 -24.97
CA PRO A 46 30.63 -27.61 -25.25
C PRO A 46 31.01 -29.02 -24.77
N ILE A 47 30.02 -29.81 -24.38
CA ILE A 47 30.21 -31.24 -24.08
C ILE A 47 30.62 -31.97 -25.36
N ASP A 48 31.76 -32.65 -25.33
CA ASP A 48 32.38 -33.29 -26.50
C ASP A 48 32.32 -34.83 -26.49
N SER A 49 31.90 -35.43 -25.37
CA SER A 49 31.89 -36.86 -25.13
C SER A 49 30.73 -37.30 -24.24
N GLN A 50 30.29 -38.55 -24.40
CA GLN A 50 29.22 -39.12 -23.57
C GLN A 50 29.68 -39.27 -22.11
N GLU A 51 30.96 -39.57 -21.90
CA GLU A 51 31.55 -39.66 -20.57
C GLU A 51 31.50 -38.31 -19.83
N MET A 52 31.74 -37.19 -20.55
CA MET A 52 31.60 -35.84 -19.99
C MET A 52 30.13 -35.50 -19.71
N HIS A 53 29.22 -35.88 -20.60
CA HIS A 53 27.78 -35.75 -20.36
C HIS A 53 27.36 -36.44 -19.05
N ASP A 54 27.69 -37.72 -18.89
CA ASP A 54 27.26 -38.52 -17.74
C ASP A 54 27.89 -38.02 -16.43
N ALA A 55 29.13 -37.51 -16.48
CA ALA A 55 29.78 -36.89 -15.33
C ALA A 55 29.08 -35.58 -14.92
N ILE A 56 28.75 -34.72 -15.88
CA ILE A 56 28.03 -33.46 -15.63
C ILE A 56 26.61 -33.72 -15.13
N GLU A 57 25.89 -34.68 -15.72
CA GLU A 57 24.53 -35.06 -15.30
C GLU A 57 24.54 -35.54 -13.84
N LYS A 58 25.52 -36.36 -13.46
CA LYS A 58 25.67 -36.82 -12.06
C LYS A 58 25.93 -35.67 -11.09
N LEU A 59 26.75 -34.67 -11.47
CA LEU A 59 27.00 -33.49 -10.64
C LEU A 59 25.75 -32.62 -10.52
N TYR A 60 25.02 -32.45 -11.63
CA TYR A 60 23.75 -31.72 -11.67
C TYR A 60 22.72 -32.35 -10.72
N ASP A 61 22.49 -33.65 -10.83
CA ASP A 61 21.55 -34.37 -9.96
C ASP A 61 22.00 -34.37 -8.50
N GLY A 62 23.31 -34.51 -8.25
CA GLY A 62 23.88 -34.42 -6.91
C GLY A 62 23.60 -33.08 -6.25
N LEU A 63 23.85 -31.97 -6.95
CA LEU A 63 23.56 -30.62 -6.48
C LEU A 63 22.06 -30.41 -6.23
N HIS A 64 21.21 -30.94 -7.12
CA HIS A 64 19.76 -30.85 -6.98
C HIS A 64 19.25 -31.55 -5.72
N GLU A 65 19.68 -32.79 -5.48
CA GLU A 65 19.26 -33.57 -4.31
C GLU A 65 19.84 -33.01 -3.00
N ALA A 66 21.09 -32.55 -3.00
CA ALA A 66 21.68 -31.86 -1.85
C ALA A 66 20.93 -30.55 -1.53
N GLY A 67 20.55 -29.79 -2.57
CA GLY A 67 19.71 -28.59 -2.45
C GLY A 67 18.34 -28.87 -1.83
N LYS A 68 17.66 -29.96 -2.24
CA LYS A 68 16.39 -30.39 -1.62
C LYS A 68 16.55 -30.70 -0.14
N ARG A 69 17.61 -31.44 0.25
CA ARG A 69 17.87 -31.75 1.66
C ARG A 69 18.13 -30.50 2.48
N ALA A 70 18.88 -29.54 1.94
CA ALA A 70 19.11 -28.25 2.61
C ALA A 70 17.79 -27.48 2.83
N ASP A 71 16.87 -27.48 1.87
CA ASP A 71 15.57 -26.81 2.05
C ASP A 71 14.70 -27.52 3.10
N VAL A 72 14.70 -28.85 3.14
CA VAL A 72 14.00 -29.61 4.18
C VAL A 72 14.51 -29.22 5.57
N LEU A 73 15.83 -29.22 5.77
CA LEU A 73 16.44 -28.80 7.05
C LEU A 73 16.06 -27.37 7.41
N ARG A 74 16.11 -26.44 6.45
CA ARG A 74 15.70 -25.04 6.65
C ARG A 74 14.24 -24.93 7.10
N VAL A 75 13.34 -25.70 6.50
CA VAL A 75 11.91 -25.72 6.87
C VAL A 75 11.73 -26.29 8.27
N GLU A 76 12.42 -27.37 8.62
CA GLU A 76 12.37 -27.97 9.96
C GLU A 76 12.90 -27.03 11.04
N GLU A 77 14.04 -26.36 10.79
CA GLU A 77 14.62 -25.37 11.69
C GLU A 77 13.71 -24.14 11.89
N LYS A 78 13.08 -23.68 10.80
CA LYS A 78 12.21 -22.49 10.84
C LYS A 78 10.83 -22.78 11.44
N LYS A 79 10.33 -24.01 11.32
CA LYS A 79 8.99 -24.42 11.79
C LYS A 79 8.63 -23.96 13.21
N PRO A 80 9.44 -24.19 14.27
CA PRO A 80 9.09 -23.72 15.61
C PRO A 80 9.01 -22.19 15.72
N LEU A 81 9.79 -21.45 14.92
CA LEU A 81 9.72 -19.99 14.87
C LEU A 81 8.45 -19.51 14.17
N ASP A 82 8.10 -20.14 13.04
CA ASP A 82 6.86 -19.85 12.32
C ASP A 82 5.63 -20.17 13.19
N ASP A 83 5.64 -21.30 13.90
CA ASP A 83 4.57 -21.68 14.84
C ASP A 83 4.46 -20.67 16.00
N ALA A 84 5.59 -20.21 16.55
CA ALA A 84 5.59 -19.19 17.59
C ALA A 84 5.07 -17.84 17.08
N VAL A 85 5.47 -17.43 15.88
CA VAL A 85 4.94 -16.23 15.22
C VAL A 85 3.44 -16.36 14.99
N GLN A 86 2.98 -17.51 14.51
CA GLN A 86 1.56 -17.78 14.27
C GLN A 86 0.76 -17.72 15.56
N ALA A 87 1.25 -18.32 16.65
CA ALA A 87 0.59 -18.25 17.96
C ALA A 87 0.45 -16.79 18.48
N VAL A 88 1.46 -15.95 18.25
CA VAL A 88 1.38 -14.51 18.55
C VAL A 88 0.34 -13.84 17.65
N GLN A 89 0.37 -14.10 16.35
CA GLN A 89 -0.62 -13.55 15.42
C GLN A 89 -2.04 -13.96 15.81
N ASP A 90 -2.30 -15.22 16.12
CA ASP A 90 -3.63 -15.71 16.51
C ASP A 90 -4.15 -15.06 17.80
N LYS A 91 -3.25 -14.76 18.75
CA LYS A 91 -3.59 -14.02 19.97
C LYS A 91 -4.05 -12.59 19.69
N TYR A 92 -3.43 -11.89 18.74
CA TYR A 92 -3.68 -10.47 18.48
C TYR A 92 -4.64 -10.21 17.32
N ASN A 93 -4.74 -11.11 16.35
CA ASN A 93 -5.58 -10.96 15.16
C ASN A 93 -7.05 -10.66 15.49
N PRO A 94 -7.71 -11.37 16.44
CA PRO A 94 -9.09 -11.02 16.84
C PRO A 94 -9.25 -9.58 17.36
N LEU A 95 -8.18 -8.94 17.82
CA LEU A 95 -8.20 -7.58 18.37
C LEU A 95 -7.87 -6.55 17.29
N ILE A 96 -6.79 -6.75 16.54
CA ILE A 96 -6.16 -5.71 15.71
C ILE A 96 -6.01 -6.07 14.24
N GLN A 97 -6.42 -7.26 13.81
CA GLN A 97 -6.33 -7.63 12.39
C GLN A 97 -7.08 -6.58 11.54
N PRO A 98 -6.46 -6.07 10.46
CA PRO A 98 -7.12 -5.13 9.57
C PRO A 98 -8.47 -5.67 9.10
N LYS A 99 -9.51 -4.81 9.15
CA LYS A 99 -10.90 -5.10 8.71
C LYS A 99 -11.68 -6.17 9.49
N LYS A 100 -11.03 -7.01 10.30
CA LYS A 100 -11.68 -8.12 11.02
C LYS A 100 -11.56 -8.02 12.55
N GLY A 101 -10.50 -7.40 13.04
CA GLY A 101 -10.26 -7.23 14.47
C GLY A 101 -11.24 -6.24 15.10
N LYS A 102 -11.52 -6.42 16.39
CA LYS A 102 -12.42 -5.57 17.18
C LYS A 102 -12.12 -4.07 17.03
N VAL A 103 -10.85 -3.67 16.97
CA VAL A 103 -10.45 -2.26 16.82
C VAL A 103 -10.88 -1.70 15.47
N ALA A 104 -10.68 -2.45 14.37
CA ALA A 104 -11.06 -2.00 13.04
C ALA A 104 -12.58 -1.86 12.93
N LEU A 105 -13.32 -2.89 13.34
CA LEU A 105 -14.78 -2.90 13.32
C LEU A 105 -15.38 -1.79 14.20
N GLY A 106 -14.85 -1.60 15.41
CA GLY A 106 -15.30 -0.55 16.32
C GLY A 106 -15.02 0.86 15.77
N LYS A 107 -13.84 1.09 15.21
CA LYS A 107 -13.49 2.38 14.58
C LYS A 107 -14.35 2.68 13.35
N GLU A 108 -14.68 1.67 12.55
CA GLU A 108 -15.55 1.82 11.38
C GLU A 108 -16.98 2.19 11.79
N ALA A 109 -17.56 1.46 12.74
CA ALA A 109 -18.89 1.74 13.27
C ALA A 109 -18.98 3.14 13.88
N LEU A 110 -18.04 3.50 14.77
CA LEU A 110 -17.99 4.83 15.38
C LEU A 110 -17.68 5.91 14.35
N GLY A 111 -16.79 5.63 13.39
CA GLY A 111 -16.44 6.54 12.31
C GLY A 111 -17.63 6.92 11.45
N THR A 112 -18.53 5.98 11.19
CA THR A 112 -19.79 6.22 10.46
C THR A 112 -20.70 7.19 11.21
N LEU A 113 -20.90 6.98 12.51
CA LEU A 113 -21.71 7.86 13.36
C LEU A 113 -21.09 9.27 13.45
N LEU A 114 -19.78 9.34 13.68
CA LEU A 114 -19.05 10.60 13.75
C LEU A 114 -19.06 11.34 12.42
N ALA A 115 -18.95 10.65 11.29
CA ALA A 115 -18.99 11.25 9.97
C ALA A 115 -20.36 11.89 9.70
N ALA A 116 -21.47 11.21 10.02
CA ALA A 116 -22.81 11.76 9.87
C ALA A 116 -22.99 13.03 10.73
N TRP A 117 -22.57 12.99 12.01
CA TRP A 117 -22.64 14.14 12.90
C TRP A 117 -21.78 15.32 12.42
N ARG A 118 -20.52 15.06 12.06
CA ARG A 118 -19.59 16.08 11.57
C ARG A 118 -20.05 16.69 10.25
N LYS A 119 -20.66 15.89 9.36
CA LYS A 119 -21.27 16.39 8.13
C LYS A 119 -22.42 17.35 8.44
N ARG A 120 -23.36 16.97 9.31
CA ARG A 120 -24.46 17.84 9.74
C ARG A 120 -23.95 19.16 10.31
N LEU A 121 -22.94 19.12 11.19
CA LEU A 121 -22.33 20.32 11.77
C LEU A 121 -21.60 21.17 10.71
N ALA A 122 -20.95 20.54 9.74
CA ALA A 122 -20.32 21.25 8.63
C ALA A 122 -21.37 21.95 7.74
N ASP A 123 -22.48 21.27 7.44
CA ASP A 123 -23.60 21.81 6.66
C ASP A 123 -24.25 23.00 7.39
N GLU A 124 -24.50 22.88 8.70
CA GLU A 124 -25.00 23.98 9.55
C GLU A 124 -24.08 25.20 9.55
N LYS A 125 -22.76 24.97 9.68
CA LYS A 125 -21.78 26.06 9.65
C LYS A 125 -21.66 26.68 8.26
N ALA A 126 -21.76 25.88 7.20
CA ALA A 126 -21.75 26.37 5.83
C ALA A 126 -22.99 27.23 5.53
N GLU A 127 -24.18 26.82 6.00
CA GLU A 127 -25.38 27.65 5.92
C GLU A 127 -25.21 28.96 6.70
N ALA A 128 -24.77 28.89 7.96
CA ALA A 128 -24.54 30.09 8.77
C ALA A 128 -23.52 31.04 8.11
N ALA A 129 -22.45 30.50 7.52
CA ALA A 129 -21.47 31.29 6.78
C ALA A 129 -22.08 31.90 5.51
N ARG A 130 -22.92 31.17 4.77
CA ARG A 130 -23.66 31.70 3.61
C ARG A 130 -24.59 32.85 4.01
N GLN A 131 -25.42 32.67 5.05
CA GLN A 131 -26.31 33.72 5.53
C GLN A 131 -25.54 34.95 6.00
N ALA A 132 -24.45 34.75 6.76
CA ALA A 132 -23.61 35.85 7.22
C ALA A 132 -22.92 36.60 6.06
N ARG A 133 -22.53 35.90 4.99
CA ARG A 133 -21.99 36.51 3.77
C ARG A 133 -23.06 37.32 3.03
N MET A 134 -24.24 36.76 2.82
CA MET A 134 -25.36 37.47 2.17
C MET A 134 -25.74 38.76 2.91
N GLU A 135 -25.79 38.70 4.24
CA GLU A 135 -26.10 39.87 5.06
C GLU A 135 -24.95 40.91 5.06
N ALA A 136 -23.69 40.45 5.10
CA ALA A 136 -22.54 41.34 4.94
C ALA A 136 -22.55 42.05 3.59
N ASP A 137 -22.86 41.33 2.50
CA ASP A 137 -22.93 41.88 1.16
C ASP A 137 -24.08 42.89 1.01
N ARG A 138 -25.25 42.61 1.61
CA ARG A 138 -26.40 43.53 1.65
C ARG A 138 -26.05 44.84 2.36
N ILE A 139 -25.53 44.75 3.59
CA ILE A 139 -25.19 45.93 4.40
C ILE A 139 -24.03 46.71 3.76
N ALA A 140 -23.06 46.02 3.15
CA ALA A 140 -21.98 46.69 2.42
C ALA A 140 -22.49 47.45 1.19
N ALA A 141 -23.45 46.89 0.44
CA ALA A 141 -24.08 47.57 -0.69
C ALA A 141 -24.89 48.80 -0.24
N GLU A 142 -25.64 48.69 0.86
CA GLU A 142 -26.39 49.81 1.47
C GLU A 142 -25.46 50.92 1.96
N ALA A 143 -24.39 50.57 2.66
CA ALA A 143 -23.37 51.54 3.10
C ALA A 143 -22.69 52.23 1.91
N GLN A 144 -22.34 51.49 0.85
CA GLN A 144 -21.77 52.08 -0.36
C GLN A 144 -22.75 53.01 -1.08
N ALA A 145 -24.04 52.67 -1.12
CA ALA A 145 -25.07 53.52 -1.69
C ALA A 145 -25.26 54.82 -0.88
N ALA A 146 -25.29 54.74 0.46
CA ALA A 146 -25.38 55.90 1.35
C ALA A 146 -24.16 56.83 1.22
N ILE A 147 -22.95 56.28 1.08
CA ILE A 147 -21.73 57.06 0.81
C ILE A 147 -21.80 57.77 -0.55
N ARG A 148 -22.39 57.15 -1.57
CA ARG A 148 -22.55 57.81 -2.89
C ARG A 148 -23.62 58.91 -2.83
N ALA A 149 -24.72 58.67 -2.12
CA ALA A 149 -25.85 59.60 -2.01
C ALA A 149 -25.57 60.83 -1.14
N SER A 150 -24.68 60.73 -0.15
CA SER A 150 -24.37 61.80 0.81
C SER A 150 -23.47 62.94 0.27
N SER A 151 -23.27 63.04 -1.05
CA SER A 151 -22.40 64.07 -1.64
C SER A 151 -22.92 65.48 -1.35
N GLY A 152 -22.08 66.31 -0.71
CA GLY A 152 -22.43 67.69 -0.38
C GLY A 152 -23.35 67.90 0.84
N ASN A 153 -23.72 66.84 1.57
CA ASN A 153 -24.53 66.93 2.80
C ASN A 153 -23.78 66.29 3.99
N LEU A 154 -23.41 67.10 4.99
CA LEU A 154 -22.63 66.66 6.15
C LEU A 154 -23.39 65.68 7.06
N GLU A 155 -24.68 65.89 7.28
CA GLU A 155 -25.51 65.02 8.11
C GLU A 155 -25.66 63.63 7.46
N ALA A 156 -25.95 63.60 6.15
CA ALA A 156 -26.00 62.36 5.38
C ALA A 156 -24.64 61.65 5.32
N ARG A 157 -23.51 62.38 5.43
CA ARG A 157 -22.17 61.79 5.49
C ARG A 157 -21.92 61.09 6.82
N VAL A 158 -22.37 61.66 7.93
CA VAL A 158 -22.23 61.05 9.27
C VAL A 158 -23.00 59.72 9.32
N GLU A 159 -24.25 59.71 8.86
CA GLU A 159 -25.06 58.48 8.79
C GLU A 159 -24.45 57.41 7.87
N ALA A 160 -23.88 57.82 6.73
CA ALA A 160 -23.21 56.90 5.80
C ALA A 160 -21.94 56.27 6.39
N GLU A 161 -21.17 57.02 7.18
CA GLU A 161 -19.98 56.50 7.90
C GLU A 161 -20.37 55.53 9.02
N GLU A 162 -21.49 55.78 9.73
CA GLU A 162 -22.02 54.84 10.72
C GLU A 162 -22.45 53.51 10.07
N LEU A 163 -23.12 53.57 8.92
CA LEU A 163 -23.47 52.38 8.12
C LEU A 163 -22.23 51.63 7.62
N LEU A 164 -21.17 52.34 7.25
CA LEU A 164 -19.89 51.73 6.86
C LEU A 164 -19.21 51.01 8.03
N GLU A 165 -19.24 51.60 9.23
CA GLU A 165 -18.68 50.96 10.42
C GLU A 165 -19.51 49.72 10.83
N GLN A 166 -20.83 49.76 10.66
CA GLN A 166 -21.69 48.58 10.81
C GLN A 166 -21.35 47.50 9.78
N ALA A 167 -21.18 47.86 8.50
CA ALA A 167 -20.77 46.94 7.44
C ALA A 167 -19.45 46.23 7.77
N LYS A 168 -18.44 46.98 8.25
CA LYS A 168 -17.13 46.41 8.67
C LYS A 168 -17.27 45.40 9.83
N LYS A 169 -18.19 45.63 10.78
CA LYS A 169 -18.44 44.71 11.90
C LYS A 169 -19.10 43.42 11.42
N VAL A 170 -20.08 43.52 10.52
CA VAL A 170 -20.77 42.37 9.92
C VAL A 170 -19.83 41.57 9.01
N GLU A 171 -18.98 42.23 8.23
CA GLU A 171 -17.95 41.57 7.41
C GLU A 171 -16.96 40.77 8.27
N LYS A 172 -16.51 41.32 9.41
CA LYS A 172 -15.65 40.60 10.36
C LYS A 172 -16.36 39.36 10.93
N PHE A 173 -17.67 39.45 11.21
CA PHE A 173 -18.47 38.31 11.65
C PHE A 173 -18.58 37.24 10.56
N ALA A 174 -18.89 37.62 9.32
CA ALA A 174 -18.95 36.72 8.17
C ALA A 174 -17.62 35.98 7.94
N LYS A 175 -16.47 36.68 8.03
CA LYS A 175 -15.13 36.07 7.94
C LYS A 175 -14.88 35.03 9.04
N ARG A 176 -15.36 35.27 10.27
CA ARG A 176 -15.24 34.31 11.37
C ARG A 176 -16.12 33.08 11.15
N ALA A 177 -17.35 33.28 10.67
CA ALA A 177 -18.27 32.19 10.33
C ALA A 177 -17.70 31.30 9.22
N ASP A 178 -17.12 31.92 8.19
CA ASP A 178 -16.48 31.21 7.07
C ASP A 178 -15.27 30.37 7.52
N LYS A 179 -14.41 30.93 8.36
CA LYS A 179 -13.28 30.18 8.94
C LYS A 179 -13.77 29.00 9.78
N ALA A 180 -14.87 29.17 10.53
CA ALA A 180 -15.44 28.09 11.32
C ALA A 180 -16.03 26.96 10.47
N ALA A 181 -16.54 27.27 9.27
CA ALA A 181 -17.07 26.31 8.30
C ALA A 181 -15.99 25.52 7.56
N THR A 182 -14.81 26.13 7.36
CA THR A 182 -13.74 25.56 6.52
C THR A 182 -12.61 24.89 7.30
N THR A 183 -12.48 25.15 8.60
CA THR A 183 -11.37 24.62 9.42
C THR A 183 -11.85 23.74 10.58
N GLY A 184 -11.04 22.74 10.96
CA GLY A 184 -11.29 21.92 12.15
C GLY A 184 -12.52 21.00 12.10
N THR A 185 -13.03 20.68 10.91
CA THR A 185 -14.27 19.88 10.74
C THR A 185 -14.08 18.39 11.03
N GLY A 186 -12.84 17.90 11.09
CA GLY A 186 -12.53 16.49 11.30
C GLY A 186 -13.02 15.58 10.15
N LEU A 187 -13.28 16.18 8.99
CA LEU A 187 -13.64 15.51 7.74
C LEU A 187 -12.43 15.53 6.80
N ARG A 188 -12.24 14.46 6.04
CA ARG A 188 -11.20 14.37 5.00
C ARG A 188 -11.85 14.55 3.63
N THR A 189 -11.26 15.40 2.80
CA THR A 189 -11.62 15.50 1.37
C THR A 189 -11.05 14.31 0.61
N ILE A 190 -11.91 13.59 -0.11
CA ILE A 190 -11.52 12.50 -1.02
C ILE A 190 -11.99 12.89 -2.41
N TRP A 191 -11.05 13.05 -3.33
CA TRP A 191 -11.34 13.26 -4.75
C TRP A 191 -11.61 11.91 -5.40
N ARG A 192 -12.77 11.76 -6.02
CA ARG A 192 -13.14 10.56 -6.79
C ARG A 192 -13.25 10.96 -8.25
N CYS A 193 -12.70 10.13 -9.13
CA CYS A 193 -12.83 10.27 -10.57
C CYS A 193 -13.59 9.04 -11.07
N THR A 194 -14.66 9.27 -11.84
CA THR A 194 -15.43 8.22 -12.50
C THR A 194 -15.21 8.37 -14.00
N LEU A 195 -15.03 7.26 -14.69
CA LEU A 195 -14.94 7.24 -16.15
C LEU A 195 -16.34 7.49 -16.73
N GLU A 196 -16.54 8.63 -17.38
CA GLU A 196 -17.84 9.00 -17.98
C GLU A 196 -17.83 8.87 -19.51
N ASP A 197 -16.70 9.20 -20.14
CA ASP A 197 -16.50 9.13 -21.59
C ASP A 197 -15.18 8.38 -21.85
N GLU A 198 -15.32 7.14 -22.30
CA GLU A 198 -14.17 6.24 -22.52
C GLU A 198 -13.22 6.77 -23.58
N GLY A 199 -13.75 7.31 -24.69
CA GLY A 199 -12.93 7.81 -25.80
C GLY A 199 -12.05 8.98 -25.35
N LYS A 200 -12.66 10.01 -24.73
CA LYS A 200 -11.90 11.16 -24.23
C LYS A 200 -10.90 10.79 -23.15
N ALA A 201 -11.25 9.81 -22.30
CA ALA A 201 -10.35 9.37 -21.24
C ALA A 201 -9.15 8.58 -21.78
N LEU A 202 -9.35 7.74 -22.79
CA LEU A 202 -8.27 7.02 -23.47
C LEU A 202 -7.34 7.99 -24.18
N ASP A 203 -7.89 8.97 -24.91
CA ASP A 203 -7.10 10.02 -25.56
C ASP A 203 -6.27 10.82 -24.55
N TRP A 204 -6.89 11.23 -23.44
CA TRP A 204 -6.19 11.93 -22.35
C TRP A 204 -5.09 11.05 -21.73
N ALA A 205 -5.39 9.78 -21.44
CA ALA A 205 -4.46 8.87 -20.79
C ALA A 205 -3.25 8.57 -21.69
N TYR A 206 -3.50 8.32 -22.99
CA TYR A 206 -2.46 8.09 -23.98
C TYR A 206 -1.58 9.34 -24.17
N ALA A 207 -2.19 10.53 -24.28
CA ALA A 207 -1.43 11.78 -24.38
C ALA A 207 -0.58 12.06 -23.13
N ARG A 208 -1.06 11.65 -21.94
CA ARG A 208 -0.38 11.88 -20.66
C ARG A 208 0.78 10.93 -20.41
N ALA A 209 0.63 9.65 -20.77
CA ALA A 209 1.58 8.59 -20.45
C ALA A 209 1.56 7.48 -21.54
N PRO A 210 2.10 7.76 -22.74
CA PRO A 210 2.01 6.84 -23.87
C PRO A 210 2.76 5.52 -23.63
N GLU A 211 3.92 5.56 -22.96
CA GLU A 211 4.72 4.35 -22.70
C GLU A 211 3.98 3.34 -21.82
N ARG A 212 3.33 3.82 -20.75
CA ARG A 212 2.51 2.97 -19.88
C ARG A 212 1.34 2.32 -20.63
N PHE A 213 0.75 3.05 -21.58
CA PHE A 213 -0.31 2.51 -22.42
C PHE A 213 0.23 1.45 -23.38
N LYS A 214 1.39 1.68 -24.02
CA LYS A 214 2.04 0.69 -24.89
C LYS A 214 2.41 -0.59 -24.15
N GLU A 215 2.97 -0.48 -22.94
CA GLU A 215 3.28 -1.64 -22.09
C GLU A 215 2.03 -2.47 -21.79
N LEU A 216 0.90 -1.83 -21.47
CA LEU A 216 -0.37 -2.51 -21.24
C LEU A 216 -0.81 -3.25 -22.50
N VAL A 217 -0.83 -2.60 -23.67
CA VAL A 217 -1.25 -3.23 -24.92
C VAL A 217 -0.32 -4.39 -25.30
N GLN A 218 1.00 -4.24 -25.11
CA GLN A 218 1.98 -5.32 -25.31
C GLN A 218 1.69 -6.52 -24.41
N SER A 219 1.43 -6.29 -23.12
CA SER A 219 1.14 -7.38 -22.17
C SER A 219 -0.13 -8.16 -22.54
N MET A 220 -1.18 -7.46 -23.01
CA MET A 220 -2.41 -8.10 -23.49
C MET A 220 -2.16 -8.91 -24.77
N ALA A 221 -1.33 -8.41 -25.68
CA ALA A 221 -0.95 -9.14 -26.88
C ALA A 221 -0.15 -10.42 -26.55
N GLU A 222 0.81 -10.35 -25.63
CA GLU A 222 1.57 -11.53 -25.19
C GLU A 222 0.70 -12.57 -24.48
N GLU A 223 -0.25 -12.14 -23.65
CA GLU A 223 -1.20 -13.02 -22.97
C GLU A 223 -2.04 -13.80 -23.99
N THR A 224 -2.59 -13.11 -25.00
CA THR A 224 -3.37 -13.76 -26.05
C THR A 224 -2.52 -14.69 -26.92
N VAL A 225 -1.24 -14.35 -27.17
CA VAL A 225 -0.31 -15.25 -27.85
C VAL A 225 -0.03 -16.50 -27.00
N ARG A 226 0.24 -16.36 -25.70
CA ARG A 226 0.41 -17.51 -24.80
C ARG A 226 -0.83 -18.39 -24.75
N ALA A 227 -2.03 -17.80 -24.81
CA ALA A 227 -3.31 -18.51 -24.87
C ALA A 227 -3.55 -19.26 -26.20
N GLY A 228 -2.66 -19.10 -27.20
CA GLY A 228 -2.69 -19.86 -28.45
C GLY A 228 -3.02 -19.03 -29.68
N MET A 229 -3.29 -17.72 -29.55
CA MET A 229 -3.44 -16.85 -30.71
C MET A 229 -2.08 -16.71 -31.42
N ARG A 230 -2.06 -16.82 -32.74
CA ARG A 230 -0.82 -16.71 -33.55
C ARG A 230 -0.83 -15.53 -34.52
N SER A 231 -1.90 -14.74 -34.49
CA SER A 231 -2.05 -13.51 -35.25
C SER A 231 -2.80 -12.51 -34.38
N VAL A 232 -2.15 -11.40 -34.02
CA VAL A 232 -2.74 -10.34 -33.19
C VAL A 232 -2.67 -9.03 -33.99
N PRO A 233 -3.80 -8.34 -34.24
CA PRO A 233 -3.80 -7.09 -35.01
C PRO A 233 -2.83 -6.05 -34.45
N GLY A 234 -1.97 -5.50 -35.31
CA GLY A 234 -0.96 -4.51 -34.91
C GLY A 234 0.33 -5.09 -34.33
N PHE A 235 0.42 -6.42 -34.17
CA PHE A 235 1.60 -7.11 -33.65
C PHE A 235 2.15 -8.13 -34.65
N ARG A 236 3.46 -8.35 -34.62
CA ARG A 236 4.13 -9.43 -35.33
C ARG A 236 4.37 -10.58 -34.35
N VAL A 237 3.95 -11.80 -34.70
CA VAL A 237 4.13 -13.02 -33.88
C VAL A 237 5.08 -13.99 -34.61
N TRP A 238 6.04 -14.59 -33.89
CA TRP A 238 6.99 -15.58 -34.41
C TRP A 238 7.32 -16.65 -33.35
N ASP A 239 7.95 -17.76 -33.77
CA ASP A 239 8.31 -18.92 -32.93
C ASP A 239 9.83 -19.03 -32.79
N ASP A 240 10.31 -19.44 -31.61
CA ASP A 240 11.72 -19.71 -31.29
C ASP A 240 11.81 -20.86 -30.27
N LYS A 241 12.80 -21.75 -30.40
CA LYS A 241 12.97 -22.95 -29.54
C LYS A 241 14.24 -22.84 -28.70
N VAL A 242 14.09 -22.88 -27.38
CA VAL A 242 15.18 -22.81 -26.37
C VAL A 242 15.20 -24.07 -25.49
N ALA A 243 16.35 -24.38 -24.87
CA ALA A 243 16.53 -25.52 -23.96
C ALA A 243 15.56 -25.43 -22.76
N ALA A 244 15.10 -26.59 -22.28
CA ALA A 244 14.08 -26.73 -21.24
C ALA A 244 14.65 -26.57 -19.82
#